data_AF-A0A6M1YHL7-F1
#
_entry.id   AF-A0A6M1YHL7-F1
#
_cell.length_a   1.000
_cell.length_b   1.000
_cell.length_c   1.000
_cell.angle_alpha   90.00
_cell.angle_beta   90.00
_cell.angle_gamma   90.00
#
_symmetry.space_group_name_H-M   'P 1'
#
loop_
_entity.id
_entity.type
_entity.pdbx_description
1 polymer ?
#
loop_
_entity_poly.entity_id
_entity_poly.type
_entity_poly.pdbx_seq_one_letter_code
_entity_poly.pdbx_strand_id
1 'polypeptide(L)'
;MRKPLFVLFCVLLSFAFGNLQNDKKHLEVFFKHLCKNTSAGFVIFGSKPIFEMGYKSFEEDFPPGTYFHQMGTFIRNGMRALEKNPSFCKKIILKRLPSNKNGWHTLIIVNKRNLAKVFQENATIFKSILGKTTTFSSLLKTFKNGDQPLEEIVKGNKLLLGILFGYEVNNSKIVSRVETIDEYLTKKNQYSIFPNKEYKTAQFFKLNVPKKLSPSSNFISFEEERTFLKKQYKITIPEFRLKKPNIPWFGYIPNKTSKKLIFKYLLERQKIISLLTDDNFIDQVIQCL
;
A
#
# COMPACT_ATOMS: atom_id res chain seq x y z
N MET A 1 4.98 2.34 -58.65
CA MET A 1 3.82 2.66 -57.78
C MET A 1 4.13 2.24 -56.34
N ARG A 2 4.39 3.18 -55.40
CA ARG A 2 4.72 2.90 -53.97
C ARG A 2 3.78 3.59 -52.95
N LYS A 3 2.63 4.12 -53.41
CA LYS A 3 1.70 4.89 -52.57
C LYS A 3 0.86 4.10 -51.53
N PRO A 4 0.50 2.81 -51.70
CA PRO A 4 -0.43 2.16 -50.76
C PRO A 4 0.19 1.82 -49.40
N LEU A 5 1.51 1.56 -49.35
CA LEU A 5 2.20 1.21 -48.10
C LEU A 5 2.30 2.41 -47.13
N PHE A 6 2.44 3.62 -47.67
CA PHE A 6 2.56 4.85 -46.88
C PHE A 6 1.24 5.23 -46.21
N VAL A 7 0.11 5.08 -46.92
CA VAL A 7 -1.23 5.36 -46.38
C VAL A 7 -1.59 4.40 -45.24
N LEU A 8 -1.29 3.10 -45.41
CA LEU A 8 -1.53 2.11 -44.36
C LEU A 8 -0.69 2.38 -43.11
N PHE A 9 0.58 2.78 -43.28
CA PHE A 9 1.47 3.15 -42.17
C PHE A 9 0.96 4.37 -41.41
N CYS A 10 0.50 5.42 -42.11
CA CYS A 10 -0.10 6.59 -41.48
C CYS A 10 -1.37 6.26 -40.68
N VAL A 11 -2.26 5.42 -41.22
CA VAL A 11 -3.49 5.00 -40.51
C VAL A 11 -3.17 4.20 -39.25
N LEU A 12 -2.22 3.27 -39.32
CA LEU A 12 -1.78 2.48 -38.16
C LEU A 12 -1.12 3.36 -37.10
N LEU A 13 -0.32 4.35 -37.51
CA LEU A 13 0.26 5.35 -36.61
C LEU A 13 -0.82 6.18 -35.91
N SER A 14 -1.78 6.73 -36.66
CA SER A 14 -2.88 7.50 -36.08
C SER A 14 -3.73 6.68 -35.11
N PHE A 15 -3.97 5.40 -35.41
CA PHE A 15 -4.69 4.51 -34.50
C PHE A 15 -3.88 4.18 -33.24
N ALA A 16 -2.58 3.91 -33.38
CA ALA A 16 -1.68 3.68 -32.24
C ALA A 16 -1.54 4.91 -31.34
N PHE A 17 -1.37 6.11 -31.93
CA PHE A 17 -1.30 7.37 -31.18
C PHE A 17 -2.64 7.74 -30.52
N GLY A 18 -3.77 7.52 -31.20
CA GLY A 18 -5.10 7.74 -30.62
C GLY A 18 -5.34 6.86 -29.38
N ASN A 19 -4.94 5.60 -29.44
CA ASN A 19 -5.02 4.68 -28.31
C ASN A 19 -4.12 5.10 -27.14
N LEU A 20 -2.90 5.56 -27.41
CA LEU A 20 -1.98 6.02 -26.37
C LEU A 20 -2.50 7.26 -25.62
N GLN A 21 -3.08 8.23 -26.34
CA GLN A 21 -3.63 9.42 -25.71
C GLN A 21 -4.84 9.10 -24.82
N ASN A 22 -5.69 8.17 -25.25
CA ASN A 22 -6.81 7.71 -24.43
C ASN A 22 -6.33 6.92 -23.20
N ASP A 23 -5.34 6.05 -23.36
CA ASP A 23 -4.72 5.33 -22.25
C ASP A 23 -4.11 6.32 -21.24
N LYS A 24 -3.38 7.36 -21.69
CA LYS A 24 -2.85 8.42 -20.82
C LYS A 24 -3.95 9.11 -20.00
N LYS A 25 -5.12 9.43 -20.60
CA LYS A 25 -6.24 10.01 -19.86
C LYS A 25 -6.75 9.08 -18.76
N HIS A 26 -6.89 7.78 -19.04
CA HIS A 26 -7.30 6.81 -18.02
C HIS A 26 -6.26 6.67 -16.90
N LEU A 27 -4.97 6.66 -17.25
CA LEU A 27 -3.87 6.64 -16.29
C LEU A 27 -3.86 7.90 -15.43
N GLU A 28 -4.09 9.06 -16.02
CA GLU A 28 -4.12 10.33 -15.31
C GLU A 28 -5.21 10.34 -14.23
N VAL A 29 -6.45 9.97 -14.60
CA VAL A 29 -7.57 9.88 -13.65
C VAL A 29 -7.27 8.87 -12.55
N PHE A 30 -6.73 7.71 -12.91
CA PHE A 30 -6.33 6.66 -11.98
C PHE A 30 -5.29 7.14 -10.96
N PHE A 31 -4.18 7.72 -11.43
CA PHE A 31 -3.11 8.18 -10.54
C PHE A 31 -3.48 9.44 -9.75
N LYS A 32 -4.27 10.36 -10.31
CA LYS A 32 -4.83 11.49 -9.54
C LYS A 32 -5.70 10.98 -8.41
N HIS A 33 -6.57 9.98 -8.67
CA HIS A 33 -7.39 9.37 -7.63
C HIS A 33 -6.54 8.72 -6.53
N LEU A 34 -5.56 7.89 -6.91
CA LEU A 34 -4.67 7.21 -5.96
C LEU A 34 -3.87 8.22 -5.11
N CYS A 35 -3.24 9.20 -5.74
CA CYS A 35 -2.44 10.22 -5.06
C CYS A 35 -3.28 11.11 -4.16
N LYS A 36 -4.51 11.45 -4.54
CA LYS A 36 -5.39 12.32 -3.74
C LYS A 36 -6.02 11.58 -2.55
N ASN A 37 -6.49 10.35 -2.76
CA ASN A 37 -7.36 9.67 -1.78
C ASN A 37 -6.63 8.65 -0.90
N THR A 38 -5.41 8.27 -1.25
CA THR A 38 -4.65 7.22 -0.56
C THR A 38 -3.23 7.66 -0.23
N SER A 39 -2.39 6.74 0.25
CA SER A 39 -0.96 6.98 0.44
C SER A 39 -0.08 6.51 -0.74
N ALA A 40 -0.69 6.12 -1.86
CA ALA A 40 0.01 5.66 -3.06
C ALA A 40 0.98 6.71 -3.64
N GLY A 41 0.63 8.00 -3.56
CA GLY A 41 1.51 9.09 -4.02
C GLY A 41 2.86 9.10 -3.30
N PHE A 42 2.88 8.69 -2.03
CA PHE A 42 4.13 8.56 -1.27
C PHE A 42 4.98 7.36 -1.71
N VAL A 43 4.45 6.39 -2.44
CA VAL A 43 5.23 5.30 -3.03
C VAL A 43 5.68 5.66 -4.45
N ILE A 44 4.78 6.25 -5.23
CA ILE A 44 5.05 6.68 -6.62
C ILE A 44 6.16 7.72 -6.63
N PHE A 45 6.02 8.75 -5.79
CA PHE A 45 6.94 9.89 -5.77
C PHE A 45 8.00 9.84 -4.69
N GLY A 46 8.03 8.80 -3.82
CA GLY A 46 9.11 8.74 -2.85
C GLY A 46 8.85 7.92 -1.60
N SER A 47 8.77 8.60 -0.45
CA SER A 47 9.11 8.11 0.90
C SER A 47 8.79 6.68 1.30
N LYS A 48 7.80 6.04 0.70
CA LYS A 48 7.33 4.71 1.09
C LYS A 48 7.83 3.60 0.15
N PRO A 49 8.17 2.43 0.70
CA PRO A 49 8.52 1.26 -0.10
C PRO A 49 7.30 0.66 -0.79
N ILE A 50 6.21 0.46 -0.03
CA ILE A 50 5.04 -0.29 -0.48
C ILE A 50 3.75 0.45 -0.12
N PHE A 51 2.76 0.30 -0.98
CA PHE A 51 1.35 0.62 -0.75
C PHE A 51 0.50 -0.58 -1.13
N GLU A 52 -0.52 -0.86 -0.32
CA GLU A 52 -1.50 -1.90 -0.55
C GLU A 52 -2.88 -1.31 -0.25
N MET A 53 -3.87 -1.60 -1.11
CA MET A 53 -5.27 -1.29 -0.83
C MET A 53 -6.19 -2.37 -1.39
N GLY A 54 -7.28 -2.65 -0.66
CA GLY A 54 -8.41 -3.41 -1.17
C GLY A 54 -9.36 -2.54 -1.98
N TYR A 55 -9.93 -3.08 -3.04
CA TYR A 55 -11.05 -2.48 -3.78
C TYR A 55 -11.96 -3.57 -4.37
N LYS A 56 -13.22 -3.23 -4.62
CA LYS A 56 -14.14 -4.09 -5.39
C LYS A 56 -14.20 -3.62 -6.84
N SER A 57 -14.23 -4.56 -7.78
CA SER A 57 -14.21 -4.28 -9.22
C SER A 57 -15.60 -4.28 -9.88
N PHE A 58 -16.67 -4.63 -9.13
CA PHE A 58 -18.00 -4.87 -9.66
C PHE A 58 -18.86 -3.61 -9.77
N GLU A 59 -19.55 -3.47 -10.90
CA GLU A 59 -20.57 -2.45 -11.16
C GLU A 59 -21.91 -2.81 -10.52
N GLU A 60 -22.17 -4.10 -10.28
CA GLU A 60 -23.46 -4.60 -9.78
C GLU A 60 -23.63 -4.42 -8.27
N ASP A 61 -22.53 -4.39 -7.52
CA ASP A 61 -22.54 -4.30 -6.05
C ASP A 61 -22.78 -2.87 -5.52
N PHE A 62 -22.57 -1.85 -6.37
CA PHE A 62 -22.66 -0.45 -5.96
C PHE A 62 -23.43 0.37 -6.98
N PRO A 63 -24.42 1.17 -6.55
CA PRO A 63 -25.13 2.07 -7.45
C PRO A 63 -24.17 2.96 -8.25
N PRO A 64 -24.42 3.16 -9.56
CA PRO A 64 -23.65 4.07 -10.38
C PRO A 64 -23.53 5.46 -9.73
N GLY A 65 -22.33 6.05 -9.84
CA GLY A 65 -22.05 7.37 -9.27
C GLY A 65 -21.62 7.37 -7.80
N THR A 66 -21.79 6.27 -7.05
CA THR A 66 -21.25 6.17 -5.68
C THR A 66 -19.72 6.20 -5.67
N TYR A 67 -19.13 6.57 -4.52
CA TYR A 67 -17.67 6.61 -4.34
C TYR A 67 -17.00 5.28 -4.71
N PHE A 68 -17.57 4.16 -4.28
CA PHE A 68 -17.01 2.83 -4.56
C PHE A 68 -17.12 2.46 -6.05
N HIS A 69 -18.23 2.77 -6.71
CA HIS A 69 -18.37 2.61 -8.16
C HIS A 69 -17.33 3.43 -8.94
N GLN A 70 -17.16 4.71 -8.58
CA GLN A 70 -16.16 5.58 -9.22
C GLN A 70 -14.73 5.07 -9.01
N MET A 71 -14.39 4.69 -7.77
CA MET A 71 -13.08 4.12 -7.43
C MET A 71 -12.80 2.84 -8.22
N GLY A 72 -13.75 1.91 -8.26
CA GLY A 72 -13.63 0.67 -9.05
C GLY A 72 -13.42 0.95 -10.53
N THR A 73 -14.19 1.89 -11.10
CA THR A 73 -14.08 2.31 -12.50
C THR A 73 -12.70 2.92 -12.81
N PHE A 74 -12.22 3.85 -11.98
CA PHE A 74 -10.91 4.48 -12.17
C PHE A 74 -9.77 3.47 -12.08
N ILE A 75 -9.81 2.57 -11.10
CA ILE A 75 -8.79 1.53 -10.95
C ILE A 75 -8.84 0.58 -12.15
N ARG A 76 -10.00 0.08 -12.53
CA ARG A 76 -10.13 -0.87 -13.65
C ARG A 76 -9.61 -0.28 -14.96
N ASN A 77 -10.00 0.95 -15.29
CA ASN A 77 -9.59 1.59 -16.54
C ASN A 77 -8.10 1.93 -16.54
N GLY A 78 -7.57 2.44 -15.42
CA GLY A 78 -6.14 2.68 -15.24
C GLY A 78 -5.30 1.41 -15.35
N MET A 79 -5.73 0.32 -14.71
CA MET A 79 -5.04 -0.98 -14.80
C MET A 79 -5.02 -1.52 -16.23
N ARG A 80 -6.15 -1.46 -16.96
CA ARG A 80 -6.19 -1.87 -18.38
C ARG A 80 -5.24 -1.04 -19.24
N ALA A 81 -5.15 0.27 -19.01
CA ALA A 81 -4.20 1.13 -19.72
C ALA A 81 -2.74 0.77 -19.38
N LEU A 82 -2.43 0.44 -18.12
CA LEU A 82 -1.09 -0.02 -17.72
C LEU A 82 -0.73 -1.38 -18.32
N GLU A 83 -1.67 -2.33 -18.35
CA GLU A 83 -1.47 -3.68 -18.90
C GLU A 83 -1.12 -3.62 -20.40
N LYS A 84 -1.69 -2.66 -21.15
CA LYS A 84 -1.33 -2.38 -22.55
C LYS A 84 0.05 -1.72 -22.70
N ASN A 85 0.52 -1.02 -21.67
CA ASN A 85 1.75 -0.21 -21.71
C ASN A 85 2.72 -0.63 -20.59
N PRO A 86 3.15 -1.91 -20.52
CA PRO A 86 3.97 -2.43 -19.42
C PRO A 86 5.33 -1.74 -19.30
N SER A 87 5.82 -1.12 -20.37
CA SER A 87 7.06 -0.35 -20.41
C SER A 87 7.05 0.90 -19.52
N PHE A 88 5.88 1.35 -19.05
CA PHE A 88 5.79 2.46 -18.10
C PHE A 88 6.30 2.07 -16.71
N CYS A 89 6.13 0.82 -16.27
CA CYS A 89 6.45 0.40 -14.89
C CYS A 89 7.90 -0.13 -14.72
N LYS A 90 8.90 0.70 -15.01
CA LYS A 90 10.33 0.31 -14.89
C LYS A 90 10.85 0.38 -13.46
N LYS A 91 10.50 1.40 -12.70
CA LYS A 91 10.98 1.68 -11.33
C LYS A 91 10.04 1.13 -10.25
N ILE A 92 8.80 0.83 -10.61
CA ILE A 92 7.74 0.38 -9.73
C ILE A 92 7.22 -0.99 -10.16
N ILE A 93 6.73 -1.79 -9.21
CA ILE A 93 5.84 -2.92 -9.48
C ILE A 93 4.44 -2.45 -9.14
N LEU A 94 3.54 -2.45 -10.10
CA LEU A 94 2.14 -2.12 -9.91
C LEU A 94 1.32 -3.31 -10.37
N LYS A 95 0.61 -3.95 -9.45
CA LYS A 95 -0.09 -5.20 -9.71
C LYS A 95 -1.45 -5.23 -9.04
N ARG A 96 -2.42 -5.82 -9.74
CA ARG A 96 -3.70 -6.28 -9.18
C ARG A 96 -3.55 -7.75 -8.82
N LEU A 97 -3.81 -8.09 -7.55
CA LEU A 97 -3.91 -9.48 -7.11
C LEU A 97 -5.30 -10.06 -7.44
N PRO A 98 -5.43 -11.39 -7.55
CA PRO A 98 -6.71 -12.06 -7.73
C PRO A 98 -7.75 -11.64 -6.69
N SER A 99 -9.02 -11.66 -7.06
CA SER A 99 -10.09 -11.40 -6.10
C SER A 99 -10.18 -12.50 -5.06
N ASN A 100 -10.49 -12.12 -3.82
CA ASN A 100 -10.90 -13.08 -2.80
C ASN A 100 -12.35 -13.54 -3.03
N LYS A 101 -12.81 -14.49 -2.20
CA LYS A 101 -14.18 -15.05 -2.26
C LYS A 101 -15.30 -14.01 -2.15
N ASN A 102 -15.02 -12.82 -1.63
CA ASN A 102 -15.97 -11.73 -1.44
C ASN A 102 -15.87 -10.67 -2.56
N GLY A 103 -15.18 -10.97 -3.66
CA GLY A 103 -15.03 -10.07 -4.81
C GLY A 103 -14.06 -8.91 -4.60
N TRP A 104 -13.30 -8.89 -3.50
CA TRP A 104 -12.30 -7.86 -3.26
C TRP A 104 -11.00 -8.20 -3.95
N HIS A 105 -10.48 -7.25 -4.73
CA HIS A 105 -9.14 -7.26 -5.28
C HIS A 105 -8.19 -6.48 -4.37
N THR A 106 -6.91 -6.80 -4.46
CA THR A 106 -5.85 -6.01 -3.84
C THR A 106 -5.02 -5.34 -4.93
N LEU A 107 -4.82 -4.02 -4.80
CA LEU A 107 -3.84 -3.28 -5.59
C LEU A 107 -2.58 -3.12 -4.75
N ILE A 108 -1.43 -3.55 -5.29
CA ILE A 108 -0.12 -3.37 -4.68
C ILE A 108 0.77 -2.49 -5.56
N ILE A 109 1.45 -1.54 -4.93
CA ILE A 109 2.45 -0.66 -5.55
C ILE A 109 3.74 -0.78 -4.76
N VAL A 110 4.84 -1.14 -5.43
CA VAL A 110 6.16 -1.33 -4.82
C VAL A 110 7.17 -0.45 -5.52
N ASN A 111 7.77 0.50 -4.79
CA ASN A 111 8.91 1.26 -5.27
C ASN A 111 10.19 0.44 -5.10
N LYS A 112 10.78 -0.03 -6.22
CA LYS A 112 11.92 -0.98 -6.20
C LYS A 112 13.13 -0.38 -5.46
N ARG A 113 13.40 0.90 -5.67
CA ARG A 113 14.53 1.61 -5.04
C ARG A 113 14.32 1.73 -3.53
N ASN A 114 13.14 2.16 -3.09
CA ASN A 114 12.89 2.35 -1.66
C ASN A 114 12.75 1.03 -0.92
N LEU A 115 12.22 -0.01 -1.57
CA LEU A 115 12.25 -1.36 -1.05
C LEU A 115 13.69 -1.87 -0.88
N ALA A 116 14.57 -1.66 -1.86
CA ALA A 116 15.98 -2.05 -1.76
C ALA A 116 16.66 -1.39 -0.57
N LYS A 117 16.46 -0.07 -0.42
CA LYS A 117 16.99 0.71 0.71
C LYS A 117 16.50 0.15 2.06
N VAL A 118 15.19 -0.03 2.21
CA VAL A 118 14.61 -0.56 3.46
C VAL A 118 15.07 -1.98 3.74
N PHE A 119 15.20 -2.83 2.71
CA PHE A 119 15.73 -4.18 2.87
C PHE A 119 17.18 -4.15 3.36
N GLN A 120 18.03 -3.31 2.76
CA GLN A 120 19.45 -3.20 3.12
C GLN A 120 19.63 -2.69 4.56
N GLU A 121 18.92 -1.62 4.92
CA GLU A 121 18.96 -1.02 6.26
C GLU A 121 18.45 -1.98 7.36
N ASN A 122 17.63 -2.97 7.00
CA ASN A 122 16.97 -3.87 7.94
C ASN A 122 17.23 -5.35 7.65
N ALA A 123 18.33 -5.67 6.94
CA ALA A 123 18.56 -7.01 6.38
C ALA A 123 18.47 -8.13 7.42
N THR A 124 18.97 -7.89 8.64
CA THR A 124 18.90 -8.85 9.76
C THR A 124 17.46 -9.19 10.14
N ILE A 125 16.57 -8.20 10.18
CA ILE A 125 15.14 -8.38 10.51
C ILE A 125 14.44 -9.15 9.38
N PHE A 126 14.71 -8.80 8.12
CA PHE A 126 14.17 -9.54 6.98
C PHE A 126 14.61 -11.01 7.00
N LYS A 127 15.90 -11.28 7.22
CA LYS A 127 16.45 -12.64 7.25
C LYS A 127 15.95 -13.45 8.45
N SER A 128 15.74 -12.83 9.61
CA SER A 128 15.23 -13.55 10.79
C SER A 128 13.76 -13.99 10.61
N ILE A 129 12.95 -13.18 9.93
CA ILE A 129 11.51 -13.45 9.73
C ILE A 129 11.27 -14.31 8.48
N LEU A 130 11.86 -13.94 7.35
CA LEU A 130 11.61 -14.58 6.05
C LEU A 130 12.49 -15.83 5.85
N GLY A 131 13.66 -15.87 6.48
CA GLY A 131 14.62 -16.98 6.41
C GLY A 131 16.02 -16.48 6.04
N LYS A 132 17.07 -17.14 6.56
CA LYS A 132 18.47 -16.71 6.42
C LYS A 132 18.94 -16.55 4.97
N THR A 133 18.37 -17.33 4.05
CA THR A 133 18.66 -17.32 2.61
C THR A 133 17.90 -16.23 1.84
N THR A 134 17.03 -15.47 2.50
CA THR A 134 16.27 -14.39 1.85
C THR A 134 17.21 -13.29 1.37
N THR A 135 17.12 -12.99 0.08
CA THR A 135 17.84 -11.88 -0.57
C THR A 135 16.86 -10.82 -1.07
N PHE A 136 17.36 -9.63 -1.38
CA PHE A 136 16.53 -8.60 -2.01
C PHE A 136 15.97 -9.08 -3.36
N SER A 137 16.79 -9.77 -4.16
CA SER A 137 16.38 -10.31 -5.46
C SER A 137 15.25 -11.33 -5.32
N SER A 138 15.35 -12.26 -4.36
CA SER A 138 14.29 -13.24 -4.12
C SER A 138 13.00 -12.57 -3.64
N LEU A 139 13.09 -11.58 -2.73
CA LEU A 139 11.93 -10.82 -2.27
C LEU A 139 11.27 -10.03 -3.40
N LEU A 140 12.07 -9.38 -4.25
CA LEU A 140 11.56 -8.62 -5.39
C LEU A 140 10.89 -9.54 -6.42
N LYS A 141 11.44 -10.74 -6.65
CA LYS A 141 10.83 -11.78 -7.49
C LYS A 141 9.48 -12.22 -6.92
N THR A 142 9.35 -12.35 -5.60
CA THR A 142 8.05 -12.63 -4.94
C THR A 142 7.01 -11.55 -5.24
N PHE A 143 7.37 -10.26 -5.14
CA PHE A 143 6.44 -9.18 -5.49
C PHE A 143 6.08 -9.13 -6.98
N LYS A 144 7.03 -9.46 -7.86
CA LYS A 144 6.82 -9.42 -9.31
C LYS A 144 5.94 -10.58 -9.78
N ASN A 145 6.20 -11.78 -9.29
CA ASN A 145 5.63 -13.02 -9.83
C ASN A 145 4.56 -13.65 -8.94
N GLY A 146 4.53 -13.33 -7.65
CA GLY A 146 3.57 -13.89 -6.70
C GLY A 146 2.20 -13.25 -6.81
N ASP A 147 1.15 -14.04 -6.58
CA ASP A 147 -0.24 -13.58 -6.46
C ASP A 147 -0.70 -13.45 -5.01
N GLN A 148 0.24 -13.58 -4.08
CA GLN A 148 -0.01 -13.56 -2.65
C GLN A 148 -0.15 -12.12 -2.13
N PRO A 149 -1.07 -11.87 -1.18
CA PRO A 149 -1.17 -10.59 -0.48
C PRO A 149 0.11 -10.29 0.31
N LEU A 150 0.34 -9.02 0.63
CA LEU A 150 1.55 -8.59 1.33
C LEU A 150 1.72 -9.31 2.68
N GLU A 151 0.61 -9.54 3.39
CA GLU A 151 0.61 -10.28 4.66
C GLU A 151 1.24 -11.67 4.51
N GLU A 152 0.87 -12.42 3.47
CA GLU A 152 1.41 -13.77 3.23
C GLU A 152 2.90 -13.72 2.88
N ILE A 153 3.32 -12.75 2.07
CA ILE A 153 4.73 -12.54 1.71
C ILE A 153 5.59 -12.35 2.97
N VAL A 154 5.06 -11.66 3.98
CA VAL A 154 5.75 -11.43 5.25
C VAL A 154 5.36 -12.39 6.36
N LYS A 155 4.69 -13.50 6.04
CA LYS A 155 4.26 -14.54 6.98
C LYS A 155 3.42 -14.00 8.15
N GLY A 156 2.60 -12.97 7.90
CA GLY A 156 1.79 -12.30 8.92
C GLY A 156 2.57 -11.46 9.93
N ASN A 157 3.86 -11.20 9.69
CA ASN A 157 4.69 -10.45 10.62
C ASN A 157 4.43 -8.93 10.54
N LYS A 158 3.71 -8.41 11.53
CA LYS A 158 3.33 -6.98 11.63
C LYS A 158 4.50 -6.01 11.74
N LEU A 159 5.60 -6.41 12.38
CA LEU A 159 6.81 -5.58 12.42
C LEU A 159 7.33 -5.36 11.00
N LEU A 160 7.41 -6.43 10.21
CA LEU A 160 7.88 -6.34 8.83
C LEU A 160 6.89 -5.57 7.94
N LEU A 161 5.58 -5.74 8.14
CA LEU A 161 4.56 -4.91 7.48
C LEU A 161 4.80 -3.41 7.76
N GLY A 162 4.95 -3.02 9.02
CA GLY A 162 5.18 -1.62 9.38
C GLY A 162 6.45 -1.04 8.75
N ILE A 163 7.53 -1.83 8.72
CA ILE A 163 8.79 -1.46 8.06
C ILE A 163 8.58 -1.27 6.55
N LEU A 164 7.89 -2.20 5.89
CA LEU A 164 7.59 -2.15 4.45
C LEU A 164 6.61 -1.03 4.07
N PHE A 165 5.73 -0.62 4.98
CA PHE A 165 4.92 0.58 4.82
C PHE A 165 5.68 1.87 5.14
N GLY A 166 6.96 1.81 5.50
CA GLY A 166 7.81 2.99 5.71
C GLY A 166 7.60 3.67 7.06
N TYR A 167 7.14 2.95 8.09
CA TYR A 167 6.91 3.52 9.43
C TYR A 167 8.15 3.53 10.31
N GLU A 168 9.29 3.08 9.80
CA GLU A 168 10.54 2.87 10.55
C GLU A 168 10.44 1.76 11.61
N VAL A 169 11.60 1.24 12.01
CA VAL A 169 11.68 0.06 12.89
C VAL A 169 11.07 0.33 14.26
N ASN A 170 11.37 1.46 14.90
CA ASN A 170 10.97 1.70 16.29
C ASN A 170 9.46 1.87 16.43
N ASN A 171 8.83 2.61 15.52
CA ASN A 171 7.38 2.73 15.52
C ASN A 171 6.72 1.38 15.20
N SER A 172 7.25 0.67 14.20
CA SER A 172 6.73 -0.64 13.81
C SER A 172 6.84 -1.67 14.94
N LYS A 173 7.92 -1.66 15.74
CA LYS A 173 8.09 -2.54 16.91
C LYS A 173 7.02 -2.32 17.96
N ILE A 174 6.77 -1.07 18.36
CA ILE A 174 5.79 -0.79 19.40
C ILE A 174 4.37 -1.09 18.91
N VAL A 175 4.01 -0.61 17.72
CA VAL A 175 2.66 -0.82 17.17
C VAL A 175 2.39 -2.30 16.95
N SER A 176 3.32 -3.05 16.35
CA SER A 176 3.14 -4.50 16.16
C SER A 176 3.00 -5.26 17.47
N ARG A 177 3.72 -4.86 18.53
CA ARG A 177 3.57 -5.47 19.87
C ARG A 177 2.19 -5.17 20.45
N VAL A 178 1.74 -3.93 20.39
CA VAL A 178 0.40 -3.53 20.87
C VAL A 178 -0.69 -4.31 20.15
N GLU A 179 -0.65 -4.37 18.82
CA GLU A 179 -1.61 -5.11 18.01
C GLU A 179 -1.58 -6.62 18.32
N THR A 180 -0.40 -7.18 18.57
CA THR A 180 -0.26 -8.60 18.95
C THR A 180 -0.89 -8.88 20.32
N ILE A 181 -0.69 -7.99 21.29
CA ILE A 181 -1.30 -8.11 22.62
C ILE A 181 -2.82 -7.92 22.53
N ASP A 182 -3.28 -6.90 21.81
CA ASP A 182 -4.71 -6.64 21.59
C ASP A 182 -5.41 -7.89 21.01
N GLU A 183 -4.83 -8.52 19.98
CA GLU A 183 -5.38 -9.75 19.41
C GLU A 183 -5.38 -10.94 20.36
N TYR A 184 -4.31 -11.11 21.14
CA TYR A 184 -4.23 -12.17 22.13
C TYR A 184 -5.33 -12.02 23.20
N LEU A 185 -5.49 -10.81 23.73
CA LEU A 185 -6.52 -10.50 24.72
C LEU A 185 -7.93 -10.62 24.14
N THR A 186 -8.17 -10.18 22.90
CA THR A 186 -9.46 -10.35 22.23
C THR A 186 -9.79 -11.83 22.04
N LYS A 187 -8.85 -12.67 21.58
CA LYS A 187 -9.09 -14.12 21.43
C LYS A 187 -9.37 -14.80 22.77
N LYS A 188 -8.66 -14.41 23.84
CA LYS A 188 -8.90 -14.93 25.19
C LYS A 188 -10.29 -14.52 25.72
N ASN A 189 -10.71 -13.29 25.42
CA ASN A 189 -11.99 -12.73 25.86
C ASN A 189 -13.15 -13.03 24.91
N GLN A 190 -13.01 -13.93 23.92
CA GLN A 190 -14.10 -14.38 23.04
C GLN A 190 -15.11 -15.31 23.76
N TYR A 191 -15.58 -14.89 24.94
CA TYR A 191 -16.99 -14.96 25.27
C TYR A 191 -17.66 -13.68 24.73
N SER A 192 -18.71 -13.88 23.93
CA SER A 192 -19.49 -12.90 23.18
C SER A 192 -19.80 -11.58 23.90
N ILE A 193 -19.30 -10.45 23.39
CA ILE A 193 -19.87 -9.11 23.69
C ILE A 193 -20.36 -8.40 22.41
N PHE A 194 -20.02 -8.89 21.22
CA PHE A 194 -20.59 -8.39 19.96
C PHE A 194 -21.39 -9.49 19.25
N PRO A 195 -22.73 -9.54 19.39
CA PRO A 195 -23.59 -10.51 18.71
C PRO A 195 -23.76 -10.23 17.21
N ASN A 196 -23.24 -9.12 16.67
CA ASN A 196 -23.46 -8.77 15.27
C ASN A 196 -22.46 -9.45 14.33
N LYS A 197 -22.97 -10.48 13.63
CA LYS A 197 -22.32 -11.21 12.53
C LYS A 197 -21.89 -10.34 11.35
N GLU A 198 -22.27 -9.06 11.30
CA GLU A 198 -22.08 -8.18 10.13
C GLU A 198 -20.70 -7.50 10.04
N TYR A 199 -19.95 -7.37 11.14
CA TYR A 199 -18.57 -6.86 11.09
C TYR A 199 -17.52 -7.97 10.82
N LYS A 200 -17.94 -9.09 10.22
CA LYS A 200 -17.04 -10.11 9.66
C LYS A 200 -16.22 -9.60 8.46
N THR A 201 -16.40 -8.36 8.03
CA THR A 201 -15.49 -7.68 7.09
C THR A 201 -14.10 -7.46 7.67
N ALA A 202 -13.86 -7.63 8.98
CA ALA A 202 -12.51 -7.71 9.55
C ALA A 202 -11.85 -9.10 9.46
N GLN A 203 -12.38 -10.04 8.64
CA GLN A 203 -11.71 -11.32 8.33
C GLN A 203 -10.41 -11.17 7.51
N PHE A 204 -9.93 -9.95 7.26
CA PHE A 204 -8.81 -9.69 6.36
C PHE A 204 -7.44 -10.17 6.83
N PHE A 205 -7.29 -10.65 8.05
CA PHE A 205 -6.01 -11.16 8.51
C PHE A 205 -6.24 -12.44 9.34
N LYS A 206 -5.92 -13.62 8.78
CA LYS A 206 -5.77 -14.84 9.58
C LYS A 206 -4.46 -14.71 10.36
N LEU A 207 -4.53 -13.95 11.44
CA LEU A 207 -3.36 -13.53 12.19
C LEU A 207 -2.77 -14.71 12.94
N ASN A 208 -1.54 -15.06 12.57
CA ASN A 208 -0.67 -16.02 13.24
C ASN A 208 -0.23 -15.45 14.60
N VAL A 209 -1.15 -15.42 15.56
CA VAL A 209 -0.78 -15.15 16.96
C VAL A 209 0.08 -16.34 17.43
N PRO A 210 1.29 -16.10 17.97
CA PRO A 210 2.13 -17.17 18.48
C PRO A 210 1.38 -18.04 19.48
N LYS A 211 1.52 -19.38 19.37
CA LYS A 211 0.90 -20.34 20.30
C LYS A 211 1.32 -20.11 21.76
N LYS A 212 2.50 -19.54 21.97
CA LYS A 212 3.01 -19.12 23.28
C LYS A 212 3.43 -17.66 23.17
N LEU A 213 2.58 -16.77 23.69
CA LEU A 213 2.90 -15.37 23.89
C LEU A 213 3.08 -15.19 25.40
N SER A 214 4.19 -14.58 25.81
CA SER A 214 4.37 -14.07 27.18
C SER A 214 4.42 -12.54 27.16
N PRO A 215 4.08 -11.87 28.26
CA PRO A 215 4.45 -10.48 28.46
C PRO A 215 5.95 -10.30 28.30
N SER A 216 6.38 -9.08 27.97
CA SER A 216 7.81 -8.74 28.02
C SER A 216 8.30 -8.82 29.47
N SER A 217 9.59 -9.12 29.67
CA SER A 217 10.16 -9.46 31.00
C SER A 217 9.91 -8.44 32.11
N ASN A 218 9.61 -7.19 31.75
CA ASN A 218 9.39 -6.09 32.69
C ASN A 218 7.93 -5.90 33.07
N PHE A 219 7.04 -6.80 32.66
CA PHE A 219 5.60 -6.72 32.94
C PHE A 219 5.09 -8.04 33.48
N ILE A 220 4.20 -7.93 34.46
CA ILE A 220 3.57 -9.06 35.14
C ILE A 220 2.43 -9.61 34.26
N SER A 221 1.79 -8.75 33.46
CA SER A 221 0.65 -9.11 32.62
C SER A 221 0.66 -8.42 31.25
N PHE A 222 -0.17 -8.93 30.33
CA PHE A 222 -0.37 -8.30 29.03
C PHE A 222 -1.12 -6.98 29.13
N GLU A 223 -2.04 -6.87 30.07
CA GLU A 223 -2.82 -5.67 30.35
C GLU A 223 -1.90 -4.52 30.82
N GLU A 224 -0.93 -4.84 31.67
CA GLU A 224 0.09 -3.90 32.14
C GLU A 224 0.98 -3.45 30.98
N GLU A 225 1.56 -4.41 30.24
CA GLU A 225 2.43 -4.12 29.08
C GLU A 225 1.69 -3.28 28.03
N ARG A 226 0.46 -3.65 27.69
CA ARG A 226 -0.37 -2.93 26.73
C ARG A 226 -0.64 -1.50 27.19
N THR A 227 -0.98 -1.31 28.46
CA THR A 227 -1.25 0.01 29.02
C THR A 227 0.00 0.88 28.97
N PHE A 228 1.15 0.32 29.32
CA PHE A 228 2.44 0.99 29.19
C PHE A 228 2.73 1.38 27.74
N LEU A 229 2.64 0.45 26.80
CA LEU A 229 2.94 0.70 25.38
C LEU A 229 1.98 1.74 24.77
N LYS A 230 0.67 1.68 25.08
CA LYS A 230 -0.33 2.66 24.59
C LYS A 230 -0.07 4.08 25.10
N LYS A 231 0.59 4.25 26.24
CA LYS A 231 1.06 5.57 26.70
C LYS A 231 2.28 6.08 25.92
N GLN A 232 3.05 5.18 25.30
CA GLN A 232 4.29 5.55 24.61
C GLN A 232 4.11 5.98 23.15
N TYR A 233 3.06 5.54 22.47
CA TYR A 233 2.83 5.91 21.07
C TYR A 233 1.60 6.81 20.91
N LYS A 234 1.65 7.64 19.87
CA LYS A 234 0.53 8.44 19.38
C LYS A 234 0.16 7.96 18.00
N ILE A 235 -1.08 8.18 17.61
CA ILE A 235 -1.50 7.96 16.22
C ILE A 235 -1.34 9.29 15.49
N THR A 236 -0.89 9.25 14.23
CA THR A 236 -0.86 10.46 13.39
C THR A 236 -2.22 11.14 13.40
N ILE A 237 -2.21 12.43 13.73
CA ILE A 237 -3.37 13.23 14.12
C ILE A 237 -4.48 13.22 13.03
N PRO A 238 -5.77 13.05 13.39
CA PRO A 238 -6.90 13.11 12.45
C PRO A 238 -6.93 14.37 11.57
N GLU A 239 -6.45 15.49 12.08
CA GLU A 239 -6.36 16.79 11.40
C GLU A 239 -5.53 16.70 10.11
N PHE A 240 -4.55 15.79 10.05
CA PHE A 240 -3.81 15.55 8.80
C PHE A 240 -4.62 14.81 7.74
N ARG A 241 -5.71 14.13 8.12
CA ARG A 241 -6.66 13.46 7.20
C ARG A 241 -7.73 14.40 6.66
N LEU A 242 -7.97 15.53 7.34
CA LEU A 242 -8.89 16.57 6.84
C LEU A 242 -8.35 17.22 5.56
N LYS A 243 -7.04 17.17 5.33
CA LYS A 243 -6.38 17.68 4.12
C LYS A 243 -5.94 16.54 3.20
N LYS A 244 -6.28 16.63 1.91
CA LYS A 244 -5.80 15.70 0.87
C LYS A 244 -4.50 16.21 0.24
N PRO A 245 -3.57 15.35 -0.21
CA PRO A 245 -3.50 13.90 0.00
C PRO A 245 -3.48 13.44 1.45
N ASN A 246 -4.08 12.28 1.72
CA ASN A 246 -3.99 11.65 3.03
C ASN A 246 -2.53 11.28 3.33
N ILE A 247 -1.95 11.81 4.41
CA ILE A 247 -0.68 11.25 4.91
C ILE A 247 -0.91 9.80 5.41
N PRO A 248 0.14 8.96 5.44
CA PRO A 248 0.01 7.62 5.99
C PRO A 248 -0.52 7.65 7.43
N TRP A 249 -1.45 6.75 7.73
CA TRP A 249 -2.00 6.58 9.06
C TRP A 249 -1.20 5.52 9.81
N PHE A 250 -0.47 5.92 10.86
CA PHE A 250 0.36 5.00 11.64
C PHE A 250 0.53 5.45 13.09
N GLY A 251 0.84 4.49 13.96
CA GLY A 251 1.27 4.76 15.33
C GLY A 251 2.76 5.12 15.36
N TYR A 252 3.15 6.11 16.15
CA TYR A 252 4.52 6.58 16.27
C TYR A 252 4.89 6.97 17.70
N ILE A 253 6.17 6.85 18.04
CA ILE A 253 6.72 7.30 19.33
C ILE A 253 7.05 8.79 19.21
N PRO A 254 6.62 9.68 20.13
CA PRO A 254 6.82 11.13 20.02
C PRO A 254 8.26 11.60 20.30
N ASN A 255 9.25 11.00 19.62
CA ASN A 255 10.66 11.31 19.70
C ASN A 255 11.15 12.11 18.48
N LYS A 256 12.43 12.50 18.47
CA LYS A 256 13.06 13.28 17.39
C LYS A 256 12.96 12.58 16.03
N THR A 257 13.14 11.26 15.99
CA THR A 257 13.12 10.48 14.74
C THR A 257 11.73 10.46 14.12
N SER A 258 10.69 10.14 14.89
CA SER A 258 9.32 10.13 14.37
C SER A 258 8.83 11.52 13.97
N LYS A 259 9.25 12.57 14.69
CA LYS A 259 8.96 13.96 14.28
C LYS A 259 9.57 14.28 12.91
N LYS A 260 10.81 13.83 12.64
CA LYS A 260 11.44 13.95 11.31
C LYS A 260 10.68 13.17 10.24
N LEU A 261 10.24 11.95 10.55
CA LEU A 261 9.44 11.14 9.62
C LEU A 261 8.10 11.81 9.27
N ILE A 262 7.38 12.33 10.27
CA ILE A 262 6.13 13.06 10.06
C ILE A 262 6.38 14.32 9.23
N PHE A 263 7.42 15.10 9.56
CA PHE A 263 7.78 16.30 8.80
C PHE A 263 8.11 15.97 7.34
N LYS A 264 8.84 14.87 7.10
CA LYS A 264 9.09 14.36 5.74
C LYS A 264 7.79 14.09 4.99
N TYR A 265 6.82 13.39 5.61
CA TYR A 265 5.51 13.16 4.99
C TYR A 265 4.72 14.45 4.73
N LEU A 266 4.82 15.43 5.62
CA LEU A 266 4.16 16.72 5.41
C LEU A 266 4.77 17.50 4.23
N LEU A 267 6.10 17.51 4.10
CA LEU A 267 6.79 18.12 2.97
C LEU A 267 6.46 17.41 1.65
N GLU A 268 6.48 16.08 1.64
CA GLU A 268 6.13 15.30 0.45
C GLU A 268 4.67 15.47 0.06
N ARG A 269 3.75 15.60 1.03
CA ARG A 269 2.37 15.94 0.73
C ARG A 269 2.26 17.24 -0.06
N GLN A 270 3.00 18.28 0.31
CA GLN A 270 2.98 19.55 -0.43
C GLN A 270 3.48 19.38 -1.86
N LYS A 271 4.53 18.57 -2.07
CA LYS A 271 5.00 18.21 -3.41
C LYS A 271 3.91 17.50 -4.21
N ILE A 272 3.24 16.51 -3.62
CA ILE A 272 2.15 15.79 -4.29
C ILE A 272 0.97 16.72 -4.61
N ILE A 273 0.64 17.68 -3.73
CA ILE A 273 -0.39 18.70 -4.03
C ILE A 273 -0.02 19.51 -5.26
N SER A 274 1.21 20.01 -5.33
CA SER A 274 1.71 20.77 -6.49
C SER A 274 1.67 19.94 -7.77
N LEU A 275 2.00 18.64 -7.69
CA LEU A 275 1.96 17.73 -8.83
C LEU A 275 0.52 17.49 -9.31
N LEU A 276 -0.44 17.36 -8.39
CA LEU A 276 -1.84 17.10 -8.76
C LEU A 276 -2.49 18.23 -9.58
N THR A 277 -1.95 19.44 -9.48
CA THR A 277 -2.40 20.63 -10.22
C THR A 277 -1.58 20.90 -11.49
N ASP A 278 -0.56 20.10 -11.77
CA ASP A 278 0.31 20.27 -12.94
C ASP A 278 -0.34 19.65 -14.19
N ASP A 279 -0.33 20.39 -15.31
CA ASP A 279 -0.87 19.93 -16.59
C ASP A 279 -0.07 18.73 -17.16
N ASN A 280 1.20 18.59 -16.77
CA ASN A 280 2.07 17.47 -17.14
C ASN A 280 2.09 16.35 -16.09
N PHE A 281 1.12 16.31 -15.17
CA PHE A 281 1.08 15.34 -14.07
C PHE A 281 1.34 13.90 -14.54
N ILE A 282 0.66 13.46 -15.60
CA ILE A 282 0.77 12.07 -16.07
C ILE A 282 2.16 11.74 -16.62
N ASP A 283 2.79 12.67 -17.34
CA ASP A 283 4.13 12.46 -17.85
C ASP A 283 5.16 12.38 -16.71
N GLN A 284 4.97 13.19 -15.65
CA GLN A 284 5.78 13.10 -14.44
C GLN A 284 5.56 11.77 -13.70
N VAL A 285 4.32 11.28 -13.61
CA VAL A 285 4.04 9.95 -13.06
C VAL A 285 4.76 8.86 -13.86
N ILE A 286 4.63 8.87 -15.20
CA ILE A 286 5.25 7.86 -16.08
C ILE A 286 6.77 7.84 -15.90
N GLN A 287 7.41 8.98 -15.69
CA GLN A 287 8.85 9.04 -15.39
C GLN A 287 9.21 8.39 -14.05
N CYS A 288 8.28 8.33 -13.08
CA CYS A 288 8.47 7.70 -11.78
C CYS A 288 8.11 6.21 -11.74
N LEU A 289 7.30 5.73 -12.68
CA LEU A 289 6.88 4.34 -12.79
C LEU A 289 8.01 3.39 -13.21
#